data_AF-A0AB38DMM8-F1
#
_entry.id   AF-A0AB38DMM8-F1
#
_cell.length_a   1.000
_cell.length_b   1.000
_cell.length_c   1.000
_cell.angle_alpha   90.00
_cell.angle_beta   90.00
_cell.angle_gamma   90.00
#
_symmetry.space_group_name_H-M   'P 1'
#
loop_
_entity.id
_entity.type
_entity.pdbx_description
1 polymer ?
#
loop_
_entity_poly.entity_id
_entity_poly.type
_entity_poly.pdbx_seq_one_letter_code
_entity_poly.pdbx_strand_id
1 'polypeptide(L)'
;MQAKVIKWLLKWLPEIIFVVVLAVLVGVAYHSGFKAAHAEQQTVIDQMKLDAAEEKAAAAKAYAEKMEEIRQLDAEVNRIKGEVEQNALNMKADVERRKIKNKQGIENAIAQDKQDAVCIDGLGDNGLRQYRHALGYDD
;
A
#
# COMPACT_ATOMS: atom_id res chain seq x y z
N MET A 1 -29.29 75.45 49.50
CA MET A 1 -29.75 74.23 48.78
C MET A 1 -28.77 73.06 48.87
N GLN A 2 -27.45 73.29 48.90
CA GLN A 2 -26.40 72.26 49.00
C GLN A 2 -26.54 71.26 50.19
N ALA A 3 -26.82 71.75 51.41
CA ALA A 3 -26.85 70.90 52.61
C ALA A 3 -28.03 69.90 52.68
N LYS A 4 -29.17 70.17 52.02
CA LYS A 4 -30.31 69.24 51.96
C LYS A 4 -30.04 68.07 51.02
N VAL A 5 -29.36 68.33 49.90
CA VAL A 5 -28.98 67.29 48.92
C VAL A 5 -27.95 66.34 49.52
N ILE A 6 -26.96 66.87 50.25
CA ILE A 6 -25.92 66.05 50.90
C ILE A 6 -26.52 65.14 51.99
N LYS A 7 -27.44 65.65 52.82
CA LYS A 7 -28.15 64.81 53.82
C LYS A 7 -29.03 63.73 53.18
N TRP A 8 -29.65 64.03 52.03
CA TRP A 8 -30.45 63.07 51.29
C TRP A 8 -29.57 61.98 50.66
N LEU A 9 -28.43 62.34 50.09
CA LEU A 9 -27.45 61.41 49.54
C LEU A 9 -26.83 60.50 50.61
N LEU A 10 -26.48 61.06 51.77
CA LEU A 10 -25.97 60.28 52.91
C LEU A 10 -26.98 59.27 53.45
N LYS A 11 -28.29 59.56 53.33
CA LYS A 11 -29.36 58.62 53.74
C LYS A 11 -29.46 57.40 52.81
N TRP A 12 -29.23 57.58 51.51
CA TRP A 12 -29.26 56.51 50.50
C TRP A 12 -27.90 55.86 50.25
N LEU A 13 -26.81 56.43 50.78
CA LEU A 13 -25.45 55.90 50.71
C LEU A 13 -25.35 54.41 51.09
N PRO A 14 -25.93 53.91 52.19
CA PRO A 14 -25.82 52.49 52.54
C PRO A 14 -26.50 51.56 51.52
N GLU A 15 -27.62 51.97 50.91
CA GLU A 15 -28.31 51.18 49.87
C GLU A 15 -27.51 51.17 48.57
N ILE A 16 -26.90 52.30 48.19
CA ILE A 16 -26.03 52.39 47.01
C ILE A 16 -24.80 51.51 47.19
N ILE A 17 -24.15 51.55 48.37
CA ILE A 17 -23.01 50.69 48.68
C ILE A 17 -23.41 49.22 48.59
N PHE A 18 -24.59 48.85 49.11
CA PHE A 18 -25.09 47.48 49.07
C PHE A 18 -25.28 46.99 47.62
N VAL A 19 -25.86 47.81 46.75
CA VAL A 19 -26.04 47.48 45.32
C VAL A 19 -24.69 47.31 44.62
N VAL A 20 -23.71 48.17 44.92
CA VAL A 20 -22.37 48.07 44.34
C VAL A 20 -21.67 46.79 44.81
N VAL A 21 -21.76 46.44 46.09
CA VAL A 21 -21.19 45.20 46.63
C VAL A 21 -21.82 43.97 45.99
N LEU A 22 -23.14 43.95 45.80
CA LEU A 22 -23.83 42.86 45.10
C LEU A 22 -23.37 42.75 43.63
N ALA A 23 -23.24 43.87 42.93
CA ALA A 23 -22.77 43.87 41.54
C ALA A 23 -21.34 43.32 41.42
N VAL A 24 -20.46 43.66 42.37
CA VAL A 24 -19.09 43.13 42.42
C VAL A 24 -19.09 41.62 42.69
N LEU A 25 -19.89 41.14 43.65
CA LEU A 25 -19.98 39.72 43.96
C LEU A 25 -20.47 38.89 42.77
N VAL A 26 -21.49 39.37 42.05
CA VAL A 26 -21.99 38.71 40.83
C VAL A 26 -20.93 38.73 39.73
N GLY A 27 -20.23 39.85 39.54
CA GLY A 27 -19.14 39.95 38.56
C GLY A 27 -17.99 38.98 38.82
N VAL A 28 -17.58 38.83 40.09
CA VAL A 28 -16.52 37.89 40.49
C VAL A 28 -16.98 36.43 40.34
N ALA A 29 -18.20 36.11 40.74
CA ALA A 29 -18.77 34.76 40.59
C ALA A 29 -18.88 34.38 39.10
N TYR A 30 -19.33 35.30 38.26
CA TYR A 30 -19.41 35.08 36.82
C TYR A 30 -18.03 34.89 36.18
N HIS A 31 -17.06 35.74 36.54
CA HIS A 31 -15.72 35.66 35.96
C HIS A 31 -14.93 34.41 36.41
N SER A 32 -15.09 33.99 37.67
CA SER A 32 -14.47 32.77 38.19
C SER A 32 -15.10 31.51 37.61
N GLY A 33 -16.42 31.45 37.53
CA GLY A 33 -17.15 30.34 36.92
C GLY A 33 -16.84 30.17 35.43
N PHE A 34 -16.75 31.28 34.68
CA PHE A 34 -16.44 31.24 33.25
C PHE A 34 -15.01 30.78 32.96
N LYS A 35 -14.03 31.21 33.75
CA LYS A 35 -12.64 30.73 33.65
C LYS A 35 -12.50 29.24 34.00
N ALA A 36 -13.21 28.78 35.01
CA ALA A 36 -13.20 27.37 35.41
C ALA A 36 -13.80 26.46 34.33
N ALA A 37 -14.97 26.83 33.78
CA ALA A 37 -15.63 26.06 32.73
C ALA A 37 -14.83 26.03 31.42
N HIS A 38 -14.18 27.14 31.06
CA HIS A 38 -13.29 27.18 29.88
C HIS A 38 -12.01 26.36 30.07
N ALA A 39 -11.42 26.36 31.27
CA ALA A 39 -10.24 25.55 31.55
C ALA A 39 -10.57 24.04 31.42
N GLU A 40 -11.72 23.61 31.93
CA GLU A 40 -12.17 22.22 31.84
C GLU A 40 -12.42 21.82 30.37
N GLN A 41 -13.09 22.66 29.59
CA GLN A 41 -13.30 22.40 28.15
C GLN A 41 -11.99 22.35 27.36
N GLN A 42 -11.02 23.21 27.69
CA GLN A 42 -9.74 23.24 26.99
C GLN A 42 -8.98 21.92 27.19
N THR A 43 -9.02 21.34 28.39
CA THR A 43 -8.37 20.05 28.66
C THR A 43 -8.99 18.90 27.84
N VAL A 44 -10.31 18.87 27.71
CA VAL A 44 -11.01 17.87 26.89
C VAL A 44 -10.67 18.05 25.41
N ILE A 45 -10.62 19.28 24.91
CA ILE A 45 -10.25 19.57 23.53
C ILE A 45 -8.79 19.15 23.25
N ASP A 46 -7.88 19.40 24.20
CA ASP A 46 -6.47 19.04 24.03
C ASP A 46 -6.27 17.52 24.09
N GLN A 47 -7.01 16.80 24.94
CA GLN A 47 -7.06 15.33 24.92
C GLN A 47 -7.62 14.79 23.60
N MET A 48 -8.74 15.33 23.12
CA MET A 48 -9.32 14.91 21.83
C MET A 48 -8.37 15.15 20.66
N LYS A 49 -7.57 16.23 20.69
CA LYS A 49 -6.55 16.49 19.66
C LYS A 49 -5.40 15.49 19.74
N LEU A 50 -4.97 15.12 20.94
CA LEU A 50 -3.94 14.10 21.13
C LEU A 50 -4.43 12.74 20.63
N ASP A 51 -5.61 12.31 21.05
CA ASP A 51 -6.21 11.03 20.62
C ASP A 51 -6.39 10.99 19.09
N ALA A 52 -6.89 12.07 18.49
CA ALA A 52 -7.03 12.16 17.04
C ALA A 52 -5.68 12.18 16.31
N ALA A 53 -4.61 12.69 16.93
CA ALA A 53 -3.27 12.65 16.36
C ALA A 53 -2.67 11.24 16.47
N GLU A 54 -2.87 10.54 17.57
CA GLU A 54 -2.46 9.15 17.76
C GLU A 54 -3.19 8.22 16.80
N GLU A 55 -4.51 8.37 16.64
CA GLU A 55 -5.30 7.58 15.71
C GLU A 55 -4.85 7.79 14.26
N LYS A 56 -4.60 9.04 13.86
CA LYS A 56 -4.05 9.37 12.54
C LYS A 56 -2.66 8.77 12.34
N ALA A 57 -1.80 8.81 13.36
CA ALA A 57 -0.47 8.22 13.31
C ALA A 57 -0.54 6.68 13.20
N ALA A 58 -1.45 6.04 13.93
CA ALA A 58 -1.68 4.60 13.88
C ALA A 58 -2.22 4.18 12.50
N ALA A 59 -3.18 4.92 11.96
CA ALA A 59 -3.70 4.71 10.61
C ALA A 59 -2.59 4.86 9.57
N ALA A 60 -1.78 5.93 9.65
CA ALA A 60 -0.67 6.16 8.72
C ALA A 60 0.36 5.02 8.75
N LYS A 61 0.67 4.47 9.94
CA LYS A 61 1.54 3.29 10.07
C LYS A 61 0.92 2.05 9.42
N ALA A 62 -0.36 1.78 9.67
CA ALA A 62 -1.05 0.64 9.07
C ALA A 62 -1.14 0.75 7.53
N TYR A 63 -1.33 1.95 6.99
CA TYR A 63 -1.26 2.19 5.55
C TYR A 63 0.16 1.98 5.01
N ALA A 64 1.20 2.46 5.70
CA ALA A 64 2.58 2.28 5.29
C ALA A 64 2.98 0.79 5.25
N GLU A 65 2.58 0.02 6.25
CA GLU A 65 2.82 -1.43 6.32
C GLU A 65 2.15 -2.18 5.15
N LYS A 66 0.87 -1.87 4.86
CA LYS A 66 0.20 -2.45 3.68
C LYS A 66 0.86 -2.07 2.36
N MET A 67 1.39 -0.85 2.24
CA MET A 67 2.10 -0.44 1.02
C MET A 67 3.42 -1.17 0.85
N GLU A 68 4.09 -1.52 1.95
CA GLU A 68 5.30 -2.34 1.91
C GLU A 68 4.99 -3.78 1.49
N GLU A 69 3.93 -4.37 2.04
CA GLU A 69 3.45 -5.71 1.64
C GLU A 69 3.11 -5.76 0.14
N ILE A 70 2.38 -4.77 -0.37
CA ILE A 70 2.03 -4.68 -1.79
C ILE A 70 3.30 -4.58 -2.66
N ARG A 71 4.29 -3.79 -2.23
CA ARG A 71 5.56 -3.66 -2.97
C ARG A 71 6.34 -4.96 -3.03
N GLN A 72 6.35 -5.73 -1.94
CA GLN A 72 7.02 -7.03 -1.91
C GLN A 72 6.32 -8.02 -2.85
N LEU A 73 4.99 -8.04 -2.83
CA LEU A 73 4.20 -8.90 -3.71
C LEU A 73 4.41 -8.55 -5.18
N ASP A 74 4.41 -7.26 -5.52
CA ASP A 74 4.61 -6.80 -6.90
C ASP A 74 6.04 -7.10 -7.39
N ALA A 75 7.05 -6.97 -6.52
CA ALA A 75 8.42 -7.37 -6.84
C ALA A 75 8.52 -8.88 -7.11
N GLU A 76 7.84 -9.72 -6.32
CA GLU A 76 7.81 -11.16 -6.53
C GLU A 76 7.10 -11.54 -7.84
N VAL A 77 5.93 -10.96 -8.11
CA VAL A 77 5.18 -11.18 -9.35
C VAL A 77 6.00 -10.77 -10.57
N ASN A 78 6.68 -9.62 -10.51
CA ASN A 78 7.53 -9.17 -11.60
C ASN A 78 8.75 -10.08 -11.81
N ARG A 79 9.33 -10.62 -10.73
CA ARG A 79 10.41 -11.61 -10.82
C ARG A 79 9.94 -12.89 -11.49
N ILE A 80 8.82 -13.46 -11.03
CA ILE A 80 8.23 -14.68 -11.60
C ILE A 80 7.89 -14.45 -13.08
N LYS A 81 7.29 -13.31 -13.40
CA LYS A 81 6.96 -12.96 -14.79
C LYS A 81 8.21 -12.94 -15.67
N GLY A 82 9.29 -12.30 -15.20
CA GLY A 82 10.57 -12.29 -15.91
C GLY A 82 11.18 -13.69 -16.09
N GLU A 83 11.16 -14.53 -15.04
CA GLU A 83 11.63 -15.92 -15.12
C GLU A 83 10.82 -16.75 -16.12
N VAL A 84 9.49 -16.60 -16.13
CA VAL A 84 8.60 -17.29 -17.07
C VAL A 84 8.83 -16.80 -18.50
N GLU A 85 8.97 -15.50 -18.73
CA GLU A 85 9.27 -14.94 -20.05
C GLU A 85 10.61 -15.46 -20.57
N GLN A 86 11.64 -15.44 -19.73
CA GLN A 86 12.97 -15.93 -20.11
C GLN A 86 12.95 -17.43 -20.41
N ASN A 87 12.26 -18.22 -19.59
CA ASN A 87 12.09 -19.65 -19.83
C ASN A 87 11.34 -19.91 -21.14
N ALA A 88 10.28 -19.17 -21.42
CA ALA A 88 9.54 -19.29 -22.67
C ALA A 88 10.41 -18.95 -23.89
N LEU A 89 11.25 -17.91 -23.80
CA LEU A 89 12.22 -17.57 -24.84
C LEU A 89 13.27 -18.67 -25.04
N ASN A 90 13.80 -19.22 -23.94
CA ASN A 90 14.77 -20.31 -23.98
C ASN A 90 14.17 -21.58 -24.62
N MET A 91 12.94 -21.94 -24.24
CA MET A 91 12.23 -23.08 -24.82
C MET A 91 11.96 -22.87 -26.31
N LYS A 92 11.59 -21.67 -26.74
CA LYS A 92 11.42 -21.35 -28.17
C LYS A 92 12.73 -21.54 -28.93
N ALA A 93 13.84 -21.01 -28.41
CA ALA A 93 15.15 -21.17 -29.03
C ALA A 93 15.59 -22.64 -29.09
N ASP A 94 15.30 -23.43 -28.07
CA ASP A 94 15.59 -24.87 -28.06
C ASP A 94 14.76 -25.64 -29.08
N VAL A 95 13.45 -25.35 -29.18
CA VAL A 95 12.58 -25.96 -30.19
C VAL A 95 13.07 -25.62 -31.60
N GLU A 96 13.48 -24.38 -31.84
CA GLU A 96 14.03 -23.97 -33.14
C GLU A 96 15.35 -24.67 -33.47
N ARG A 97 16.27 -24.76 -32.50
CA ARG A 97 17.52 -25.53 -32.64
C ARG A 97 17.24 -27.01 -32.94
N ARG A 98 16.31 -27.64 -32.21
CA ARG A 98 15.90 -29.03 -32.43
C ARG A 98 15.29 -29.22 -33.81
N LYS A 99 14.46 -28.28 -34.28
CA LYS A 99 13.87 -28.31 -35.62
C LYS A 99 14.94 -28.29 -36.72
N ILE A 100 15.95 -27.42 -36.58
CA ILE A 100 17.06 -27.33 -37.54
C ILE A 100 17.87 -28.64 -37.54
N LYS A 101 18.24 -29.14 -36.34
CA LYS A 101 18.98 -30.40 -36.21
C LYS A 101 18.21 -31.59 -36.79
N ASN A 102 16.91 -31.69 -36.51
CA ASN A 102 16.08 -32.76 -37.05
C ASN A 102 15.99 -32.68 -38.57
N LYS A 103 15.84 -31.48 -39.15
CA LYS A 103 15.81 -31.32 -40.61
C LYS A 103 17.12 -31.79 -41.26
N GLN A 104 18.26 -31.35 -40.73
CA GLN A 104 19.57 -31.78 -41.21
C GLN A 104 19.79 -33.29 -41.00
N GLY A 105 19.37 -33.84 -39.87
CA GLY A 105 19.45 -35.27 -39.57
C GLY A 105 18.63 -36.12 -40.54
N ILE A 106 17.40 -35.67 -40.86
CA ILE A 106 16.53 -36.33 -41.85
C ILE A 106 17.18 -36.28 -43.25
N GLU A 107 17.67 -35.12 -43.68
CA GLU A 107 18.34 -34.97 -44.98
C GLU A 107 19.56 -35.91 -45.10
N ASN A 108 20.39 -35.96 -44.05
CA ASN A 108 21.55 -36.85 -44.00
C ASN A 108 21.16 -38.35 -43.98
N ALA A 109 20.15 -38.71 -43.21
CA ALA A 109 19.67 -40.10 -43.12
C ALA A 109 19.15 -40.59 -44.47
N ILE A 110 18.37 -39.78 -45.18
CA ILE A 110 17.88 -40.10 -46.54
C ILE A 110 19.05 -40.23 -47.51
N ALA A 111 20.05 -39.33 -47.43
CA ALA A 111 21.22 -39.40 -48.31
C ALA A 111 22.04 -40.69 -48.09
N GLN A 112 22.19 -41.13 -46.84
CA GLN A 112 22.84 -42.40 -46.49
C GLN A 112 22.03 -43.61 -46.96
N ASP A 113 20.72 -43.62 -46.71
CA ASP A 113 19.84 -44.70 -47.13
C ASP A 113 19.83 -44.86 -48.66
N LYS A 114 19.86 -43.76 -49.43
CA LYS A 114 19.96 -43.80 -50.90
C LYS A 114 21.27 -44.39 -51.44
N GLN A 115 22.33 -44.37 -50.64
CA GLN A 115 23.62 -44.98 -51.03
C GLN A 115 23.64 -46.49 -50.73
N ASP A 116 22.70 -46.98 -49.92
CA ASP A 116 22.61 -48.38 -49.52
C ASP A 116 21.66 -49.17 -50.44
N ALA A 117 22.04 -50.40 -50.78
CA ALA A 117 21.34 -51.20 -51.79
C ALA A 117 19.98 -51.77 -51.30
N VAL A 118 19.67 -51.62 -50.00
CA VAL A 118 18.53 -52.22 -49.31
C VAL A 118 17.40 -51.19 -49.02
N CYS A 119 17.56 -49.94 -49.44
CA CYS A 119 16.56 -48.89 -49.19
C CYS A 119 15.28 -49.12 -50.02
N ILE A 120 14.11 -49.02 -49.36
CA ILE A 120 12.80 -49.09 -50.04
C ILE A 120 12.23 -47.67 -50.07
N ASP A 121 12.07 -47.12 -51.27
CA ASP A 121 11.48 -45.79 -51.51
C ASP A 121 12.17 -44.62 -50.76
N GLY A 122 13.48 -44.73 -50.54
CA GLY A 122 14.27 -43.70 -49.85
C GLY A 122 14.17 -43.72 -48.32
N LEU A 123 13.60 -44.78 -47.74
CA LEU A 123 13.59 -45.03 -46.30
C LEU A 123 14.35 -46.34 -46.00
N GLY A 124 15.41 -46.25 -45.20
CA GLY A 124 16.22 -47.37 -44.74
C GLY A 124 16.50 -47.28 -43.22
N ASP A 125 17.48 -48.05 -42.75
CA ASP A 125 17.81 -48.16 -41.33
C ASP A 125 18.22 -46.82 -40.72
N ASN A 126 18.87 -45.93 -41.49
CA ASN A 126 19.31 -44.64 -40.98
C ASN A 126 18.10 -43.70 -40.76
N GLY A 127 17.14 -43.69 -41.69
CA GLY A 127 15.88 -42.95 -41.57
C GLY A 127 15.03 -43.42 -40.39
N LEU A 128 14.94 -44.74 -40.15
CA LEU A 128 14.22 -45.30 -39.01
C LEU A 128 14.85 -44.92 -37.66
N ARG A 129 16.19 -44.93 -37.56
CA ARG A 129 16.89 -44.44 -36.36
C ARG A 129 16.67 -42.94 -36.17
N GLN A 130 16.74 -42.14 -37.23
CA GLN A 130 16.49 -40.70 -37.15
C GLN A 130 15.03 -40.38 -36.74
N TYR A 131 14.07 -41.20 -37.15
CA TYR A 131 12.67 -41.07 -36.72
C TYR A 131 12.51 -41.37 -35.22
N ARG A 132 13.14 -42.43 -34.71
CA ARG A 132 13.19 -42.72 -33.27
C ARG A 132 13.86 -41.57 -32.51
N HIS A 133 14.93 -41.00 -33.07
CA HIS A 133 15.62 -39.84 -32.49
C HIS A 133 14.74 -38.59 -32.40
N ALA A 134 14.02 -38.28 -33.47
CA ALA A 134 13.11 -37.14 -33.48
C ALA A 134 11.95 -37.28 -32.49
N LEU A 135 11.56 -38.51 -32.15
CA LEU A 135 10.52 -38.82 -31.17
C LEU A 135 11.04 -38.99 -29.74
N GLY A 136 12.36 -38.99 -29.54
CA GLY A 136 12.98 -39.18 -28.23
C GLY A 136 13.03 -40.63 -27.75
N TYR A 137 13.09 -41.59 -28.69
CA TYR A 137 13.23 -43.03 -28.42
C TYR A 137 14.67 -43.54 -28.58
N ASP A 138 15.68 -42.69 -28.34
CA ASP A 138 17.10 -43.09 -28.41
C ASP A 138 17.65 -43.69 -27.11
N ASP A 139 16.80 -43.72 -26.09
CA ASP A 139 17.04 -44.41 -24.82
C ASP A 139 16.79 -45.92 -24.96
#